data_AF-A0AAE2YQT2-F1
#
_entry.id   AF-A0AAE2YQT2-F1
#
_cell.length_a   1.000
_cell.length_b   1.000
_cell.length_c   1.000
_cell.angle_alpha   90.00
_cell.angle_beta   90.00
_cell.angle_gamma   90.00
#
_symmetry.space_group_name_H-M   'P 1'
#
loop_
_entity.id
_entity.type
_entity.pdbx_description
1 polymer ?
#
loop_
_entity_poly.entity_id
_entity_poly.type
_entity_poly.pdbx_seq_one_letter_code
_entity_poly.pdbx_strand_id
1 'polypeptide(L)'
;MKPAAALVFHIDEPGKWPLLLGNLRNALRSDAGARLRVVANGPAPIPLWAEGLWRRELAALSAQGVEFFFCQNSLTAYELDAAGRPEGSQVAPAGVLALGEAQVQGFAYIKP
;
A
#
# COMPACT_ATOMS: atom_id res chain seq x y z
N MET A 1 1.81 27.77 6.30
CA MET A 1 2.28 26.37 6.46
C MET A 1 1.58 25.54 5.39
N LYS A 2 2.32 24.81 4.53
CA LYS A 2 1.70 23.95 3.51
C LYS A 2 0.98 22.80 4.23
N PRO A 3 -0.28 22.48 3.89
CA PRO A 3 -0.94 21.31 4.48
C PRO A 3 -0.17 20.05 4.10
N ALA A 4 -0.06 19.11 5.03
CA ALA A 4 0.56 17.83 4.78
C ALA A 4 -0.15 17.10 3.63
N ALA A 5 0.61 16.47 2.75
CA ALA A 5 0.06 15.72 1.63
C ALA A 5 -0.74 14.50 2.12
N ALA A 6 -1.87 14.20 1.47
CA ALA A 6 -2.59 12.94 1.64
C ALA A 6 -2.59 12.21 0.29
N LEU A 7 -1.91 11.06 0.21
CA LEU A 7 -1.70 10.32 -1.04
C LEU A 7 -2.12 8.86 -0.88
N VAL A 8 -2.96 8.39 -1.81
CA VAL A 8 -3.29 6.98 -1.94
C VAL A 8 -2.64 6.40 -3.19
N PHE A 9 -1.77 5.41 -2.99
CA PHE A 9 -1.08 4.70 -4.06
C PHE A 9 -1.83 3.43 -4.41
N HIS A 10 -2.11 3.24 -5.69
CA HIS A 10 -2.67 2.01 -6.24
C HIS A 10 -1.57 1.21 -6.91
N ILE A 11 -1.45 -0.08 -6.57
CA ILE A 11 -0.58 -1.03 -7.24
C ILE A 11 -1.36 -2.29 -7.61
N ASP A 12 -1.29 -2.66 -8.89
CA ASP A 12 -1.91 -3.85 -9.47
C ASP A 12 -0.89 -4.78 -10.15
N GLU A 13 0.37 -4.37 -10.27
CA GLU A 13 1.45 -5.12 -10.93
C GLU A 13 2.57 -5.53 -9.93
N PRO A 14 2.95 -6.82 -9.85
CA PRO A 14 4.01 -7.30 -8.96
C PRO A 14 5.36 -6.61 -9.15
N GLY A 15 5.71 -6.26 -10.40
CA GLY A 15 7.00 -5.67 -10.73
C GLY A 15 7.19 -4.22 -10.24
N LYS A 16 6.14 -3.56 -9.76
CA LYS A 16 6.16 -2.14 -9.42
C LYS A 16 6.46 -1.83 -7.95
N TRP A 17 6.63 -2.83 -7.10
CA TRP A 17 6.99 -2.63 -5.69
C TRP A 17 8.24 -1.77 -5.49
N PRO A 18 9.36 -1.95 -6.21
CA PRO A 18 10.54 -1.11 -6.04
C PRO A 18 10.26 0.38 -6.27
N LEU A 19 9.46 0.70 -7.31
CA LEU A 19 9.08 2.07 -7.62
C LEU A 19 8.15 2.65 -6.57
N LEU A 20 7.12 1.89 -6.17
CA LEU A 20 6.17 2.32 -5.14
C LEU A 20 6.86 2.57 -3.80
N LEU A 21 7.68 1.64 -3.32
CA LEU A 21 8.44 1.78 -2.06
C LEU A 21 9.42 2.96 -2.13
N GLY A 22 10.06 3.18 -3.29
CA GLY A 22 10.85 4.36 -3.57
C GLY A 22 10.06 5.67 -3.42
N ASN A 23 8.85 5.73 -3.99
CA ASN A 23 7.97 6.89 -3.91
C ASN A 23 7.52 7.18 -2.48
N LEU A 24 7.18 6.16 -1.69
CA LEU A 24 6.81 6.33 -0.28
C LEU A 24 7.96 6.93 0.54
N ARG A 25 9.19 6.42 0.37
CA ARG A 25 10.37 6.99 1.04
C ARG A 25 10.61 8.44 0.62
N ASN A 26 10.46 8.75 -0.66
CA ASN A 26 10.62 10.11 -1.18
C ASN A 26 9.57 11.06 -0.59
N ALA A 27 8.31 10.61 -0.50
CA ALA A 27 7.23 11.39 0.09
C ALA A 27 7.49 11.67 1.57
N LEU A 28 7.81 10.66 2.38
CA LEU A 28 8.09 10.84 3.82
C LEU A 28 9.29 11.74 4.09
N ARG A 29 10.36 11.64 3.26
CA ARG A 29 11.52 12.53 3.38
C ARG A 29 11.19 13.99 3.04
N SER A 30 10.25 14.21 2.13
CA SER A 30 9.88 15.55 1.64
C SER A 30 8.79 16.20 2.50
N ASP A 31 7.94 15.37 3.11
CA ASP A 31 6.86 15.77 3.98
C ASP A 31 6.65 14.69 5.06
N ALA A 32 7.31 14.87 6.20
CA ALA A 32 7.24 13.93 7.32
C ALA A 32 5.84 13.84 7.95
N GLY A 33 4.94 14.79 7.64
CA GLY A 33 3.54 14.76 8.07
C GLY A 33 2.60 14.10 7.06
N ALA A 34 3.11 13.64 5.91
CA ALA A 34 2.26 13.12 4.85
C ALA A 34 1.49 11.86 5.29
N ARG A 35 0.20 11.84 4.96
CA ARG A 35 -0.68 10.67 5.12
C ARG A 35 -0.56 9.81 3.87
N LEU A 36 0.10 8.67 4.00
CA LEU A 36 0.34 7.76 2.88
C LEU A 36 -0.44 6.46 3.06
N ARG A 37 -1.25 6.12 2.06
CA ARG A 37 -1.98 4.86 1.99
C ARG A 37 -1.60 4.12 0.71
N VAL A 38 -1.51 2.80 0.78
CA VAL A 38 -1.29 1.91 -0.36
C VAL A 38 -2.45 0.94 -0.42
N VAL A 39 -3.03 0.76 -1.60
CA VAL A 39 -4.01 -0.28 -1.88
C VAL A 39 -3.45 -1.18 -2.98
N ALA A 40 -3.22 -2.44 -2.62
CA ALA A 40 -2.75 -3.48 -3.53
C ALA A 40 -3.90 -4.42 -3.90
N ASN A 41 -4.11 -4.61 -5.20
CA ASN A 41 -5.08 -5.57 -5.75
C ASN A 41 -4.46 -6.31 -6.95
N GLY A 42 -5.26 -7.16 -7.59
CA GLY A 42 -4.77 -7.98 -8.70
C GLY A 42 -3.60 -8.88 -8.26
N PRO A 43 -2.63 -9.14 -9.15
CA PRO A 43 -1.47 -9.96 -8.82
C PRO A 43 -0.44 -9.26 -7.92
N ALA A 44 -0.52 -7.93 -7.71
CA ALA A 44 0.46 -7.18 -6.93
C ALA A 44 0.84 -7.78 -5.56
N PRO A 45 -0.08 -8.38 -4.76
CA PRO A 45 0.27 -8.90 -3.44
C PRO A 45 1.21 -10.12 -3.45
N ILE A 46 1.23 -10.92 -4.53
CA ILE A 46 1.94 -12.22 -4.63
C ILE A 46 3.38 -12.17 -4.10
N PRO A 47 4.28 -11.28 -4.56
CA PRO A 47 5.68 -11.28 -4.12
C PRO A 47 5.88 -10.93 -2.63
N LEU A 48 4.84 -10.45 -1.93
CA LEU A 48 4.91 -10.10 -0.51
C LEU A 48 4.45 -11.23 0.43
N TRP A 49 3.94 -12.32 -0.13
CA TRP A 49 3.58 -13.53 0.64
C TRP A 49 4.76 -14.49 0.87
N ALA A 50 5.91 -14.20 0.27
CA ALA A 50 7.18 -14.81 0.61
C ALA A 50 8.04 -13.85 1.46
N GLU A 51 8.94 -14.39 2.28
CA GLU A 51 9.95 -13.58 2.94
C GLU A 51 10.87 -12.93 1.90
N GLY A 52 11.11 -11.63 2.03
CA GLY A 52 11.89 -10.89 1.04
C GLY A 52 12.13 -9.44 1.41
N LEU A 53 12.97 -8.77 0.62
CA LEU A 53 13.36 -7.38 0.84
C LEU A 53 12.15 -6.44 0.85
N TRP A 54 11.22 -6.59 -0.10
CA TRP A 54 10.04 -5.73 -0.19
C TRP A 54 9.08 -5.93 0.99
N ARG A 55 8.94 -7.15 1.50
CA ARG A 55 8.13 -7.45 2.69
C ARG A 55 8.69 -6.76 3.94
N ARG A 56 10.01 -6.81 4.12
CA ARG A 56 10.70 -6.11 5.23
C ARG A 56 10.61 -4.60 5.11
N GLU A 57 10.78 -4.07 3.90
CA GLU A 57 10.70 -2.63 3.65
C GLU A 57 9.27 -2.10 3.85
N LEU A 58 8.24 -2.86 3.45
CA LEU A 58 6.84 -2.57 3.75
C LEU A 58 6.62 -2.48 5.26
N ALA A 59 7.07 -3.47 6.03
CA ALA A 59 6.93 -3.47 7.48
C ALA A 59 7.59 -2.22 8.11
N ALA A 60 8.78 -1.85 7.65
CA ALA A 60 9.49 -0.65 8.11
C ALA A 60 8.76 0.66 7.76
N LEU A 61 8.11 0.73 6.60
CA LEU A 61 7.28 1.88 6.22
C LEU A 61 5.96 1.90 7.00
N SER A 62 5.39 0.74 7.30
CA SER A 62 4.19 0.64 8.13
C SER A 62 4.46 1.11 9.56
N ALA A 63 5.62 0.77 10.13
CA ALA A 63 6.06 1.29 11.42
C ALA A 63 6.26 2.82 11.44
N GLN A 64 6.43 3.45 10.27
CA GLN A 64 6.47 4.91 10.11
C GLN A 64 5.10 5.55 9.84
N GLY A 65 4.01 4.76 9.89
CA GLY A 65 2.64 5.24 9.73
C GLY A 65 2.07 5.14 8.31
N VAL A 66 2.77 4.49 7.36
CA VAL A 66 2.19 4.20 6.05
C VAL A 66 1.16 3.07 6.16
N GLU A 67 -0.05 3.32 5.68
CA GLU A 67 -1.13 2.33 5.73
C GLU A 67 -1.10 1.44 4.48
N PHE A 68 -1.00 0.12 4.65
CA PHE A 68 -1.05 -0.84 3.54
C PHE A 68 -2.32 -1.67 3.61
N PHE A 69 -3.11 -1.67 2.52
CA PHE A 69 -4.33 -2.46 2.37
C PHE A 69 -4.18 -3.45 1.24
N PHE A 70 -4.48 -4.72 1.52
CA PHE A 70 -4.56 -5.77 0.53
C PHE A 70 -6.02 -6.10 0.24
N CYS A 71 -6.39 -6.18 -1.04
CA CYS A 71 -7.74 -6.50 -1.49
C CYS A 71 -8.08 -7.97 -1.21
N GLN A 72 -9.10 -8.24 -0.40
CA GLN A 72 -9.55 -9.60 -0.06
C GLN A 72 -9.85 -10.44 -1.31
N ASN A 73 -10.55 -9.88 -2.30
CA ASN A 73 -10.85 -10.59 -3.55
C ASN A 73 -9.58 -11.01 -4.30
N SER A 74 -8.52 -10.21 -4.23
CA SER A 74 -7.24 -10.52 -4.84
C SER A 74 -6.50 -11.60 -4.05
N LEU A 75 -6.51 -11.52 -2.72
CA LEU A 75 -5.94 -12.58 -1.89
C LEU A 75 -6.61 -13.93 -2.17
N THR A 76 -7.95 -13.96 -2.24
CA THR A 76 -8.71 -15.16 -2.59
C THR A 76 -8.36 -15.67 -4.00
N ALA A 77 -8.29 -14.78 -5.00
CA ALA A 77 -8.03 -15.16 -6.39
C ALA A 77 -6.63 -15.75 -6.62
N TYR A 78 -5.64 -15.36 -5.80
CA TYR A 78 -4.27 -15.83 -5.90
C TYR A 78 -3.88 -16.78 -4.75
N GLU A 79 -4.87 -17.32 -4.04
CA GLU A 79 -4.69 -18.32 -2.96
C GLU A 79 -3.73 -17.86 -1.85
N LEU A 80 -3.77 -16.57 -1.52
CA LEU A 80 -2.92 -15.96 -0.51
C LEU A 80 -3.66 -15.90 0.83
N ASP A 81 -3.12 -16.58 1.85
CA ASP A 81 -3.70 -16.56 3.20
C ASP A 81 -3.61 -15.15 3.83
N ALA A 82 -4.77 -14.56 4.15
CA ALA A 82 -4.87 -13.26 4.79
C ALA A 82 -4.14 -13.20 6.14
N ALA A 83 -4.01 -14.32 6.86
CA ALA A 83 -3.25 -14.37 8.12
C ALA A 83 -1.73 -14.26 7.89
N GLY A 84 -1.24 -14.65 6.70
CA GLY A 84 0.17 -14.56 6.30
C GLY A 84 0.60 -13.19 5.77
N ARG A 85 -0.31 -12.20 5.75
CA ARG A 85 -0.05 -10.85 5.25
C ARG A 85 1.19 -10.21 5.90
N PRO A 86 1.84 -9.25 5.23
CA PRO A 86 2.91 -8.46 5.84
C PRO A 86 2.51 -7.83 7.18
N GLU A 87 3.48 -7.70 8.08
CA GLU A 87 3.27 -7.07 9.37
C GLU A 87 2.86 -5.60 9.20
N GLY A 88 1.95 -5.12 10.06
CA GLY A 88 1.41 -3.76 10.00
C GLY A 88 0.41 -3.49 8.86
N SER A 89 0.20 -4.43 7.94
CA SER A 89 -0.79 -4.28 6.87
C SER A 89 -2.20 -4.71 7.29
N GLN A 90 -3.18 -4.31 6.50
CA GLN A 90 -4.60 -4.61 6.71
C GLN A 90 -5.20 -5.24 5.45
N VAL A 91 -6.37 -5.85 5.59
CA VAL A 91 -7.14 -6.38 4.47
C VAL A 91 -8.38 -5.52 4.27
N ALA A 92 -8.61 -5.08 3.04
CA ALA A 92 -9.81 -4.38 2.64
C ALA A 92 -10.77 -5.34 1.91
N PRO A 93 -12.10 -5.25 2.10
CA PRO A 93 -13.06 -6.10 1.40
C PRO A 93 -12.92 -6.05 -0.13
N ALA A 94 -12.68 -4.86 -0.68
CA ALA A 94 -12.39 -4.66 -2.09
C ALA A 94 -11.44 -3.47 -2.30
N GLY A 95 -10.39 -3.66 -3.11
CA GLY A 95 -9.40 -2.61 -3.37
C GLY A 95 -9.97 -1.36 -4.02
N VAL A 96 -10.91 -1.51 -4.97
CA VAL A 96 -11.56 -0.36 -5.62
C VAL A 96 -12.38 0.49 -4.64
N LEU A 97 -13.03 -0.14 -3.66
CA LEU A 97 -13.79 0.57 -2.63
C LEU A 97 -12.85 1.31 -1.67
N ALA A 98 -11.77 0.66 -1.23
CA ALA A 98 -10.75 1.31 -0.38
C ALA A 98 -10.09 2.51 -1.07
N LEU A 99 -9.87 2.45 -2.39
CA LEU A 99 -9.39 3.58 -3.19
C LEU A 99 -10.43 4.71 -3.26
N GLY A 100 -11.70 4.38 -3.48
CA GLY A 100 -12.79 5.36 -3.49
C GLY A 100 -12.95 6.06 -2.14
N GLU A 101 -12.96 5.30 -1.05
CA GLU A 101 -13.02 5.81 0.33
C GLU A 101 -11.85 6.74 0.65
N ALA A 102 -10.63 6.37 0.25
CA ALA A 102 -9.47 7.23 0.42
C ALA A 102 -9.63 8.57 -0.34
N GLN A 103 -10.12 8.54 -1.58
CA GLN A 103 -10.35 9.77 -2.34
C GLN A 103 -11.42 10.66 -1.69
N VAL A 104 -12.51 10.08 -1.17
CA VAL A 104 -13.53 10.82 -0.40
C VAL A 104 -12.95 11.44 0.88
N GLN A 105 -11.97 10.77 1.50
CA GLN A 105 -11.23 11.29 2.67
C GLN A 105 -10.18 12.36 2.29
N GLY A 106 -10.10 12.77 1.03
CA GLY A 106 -9.22 13.84 0.55
C GLY A 106 -7.83 13.37 0.12
N PHE A 107 -7.60 12.06 -0.05
CA PHE A 107 -6.35 11.56 -0.60
C PHE A 107 -6.30 11.77 -2.12
N ALA A 108 -5.18 12.29 -2.62
CA ALA A 108 -4.89 12.30 -4.06
C ALA A 108 -4.46 10.90 -4.52
N TYR A 109 -5.01 10.45 -5.66
CA TYR A 109 -4.72 9.15 -6.23
C TYR A 109 -3.43 9.16 -7.06
N ILE A 110 -2.56 8.18 -6.82
CA ILE A 110 -1.30 7.97 -7.52
C ILE A 110 -1.22 6.51 -8.00
N LYS A 111 -0.87 6.29 -9.27
CA LYS A 111 -0.61 4.95 -9.83
C LYS A 111 0.82 4.90 -10.37
N PRO A 112 1.77 4.29 -9.64
CA PRO A 112 3.15 4.12 -10.09
C PRO A 112 3.28 3.23 -11.33
#